data_AF-A0A955VRJ1-F1
#
_entry.id   AF-A0A955VRJ1-F1
#
_cell.length_a   1.000
_cell.length_b   1.000
_cell.length_c   1.000
_cell.angle_alpha   90.00
_cell.angle_beta   90.00
_cell.angle_gamma   90.00
#
_symmetry.space_group_name_H-M   'P 1'
#
loop_
_entity.id
_entity.type
_entity.pdbx_description
1 polymer ?
#
loop_
_entity_poly.entity_id
_entity_poly.type
_entity_poly.pdbx_seq_one_letter_code
_entity_poly.pdbx_strand_id
1 'polypeptide(L)'
;MADKDVDAGAKAEDEDEGEAEGEADGKGEGEADGEAEGKADPQRADAQRPGVQQAVVVQVGSGRLRAGFAGDDTTRVDFPLIVGRARNTGIHVGMGHKLVYIGDEAVSKRGVLTLAYPIDRGRVVDWDGIEKVLNHTLVNELRAASAEHAILLAISPIAPAADREQYARILFEVLAVPALYIASTAVLSLNASARTTGLVLDLDEGTGAAVPIYEGHTLPHAVSTLDVAPREVTDTFIKLLGPRGEPFVSTGGRMVARDIMEKLAYVALDYGDAMAKSGTAPKRPYTMPDGSVLEFGSELFGCTEILFQPQLAGHAGPGIHQLIHAAIQKCDAEIRADLYGGVVLSGSPTLFPGMAERLQKELAALAPPGTAVKVHAPPGRHRSAWVGGSMLAALKTFEPMWITAAAYRKDGAAVIRRQLF
;
A
#
# COMPACT_ATOMS: atom_id res chain seq x y z
N MET A 1 -56.27 -72.95 24.68
CA MET A 1 -56.58 -74.08 23.79
C MET A 1 -55.92 -73.75 22.47
N ALA A 2 -54.67 -74.16 22.29
CA ALA A 2 -54.29 -75.39 21.58
C ALA A 2 -54.80 -75.33 20.13
N ASP A 3 -53.95 -74.89 19.21
CA ASP A 3 -53.10 -75.74 18.35
C ASP A 3 -53.89 -76.50 17.28
N LYS A 4 -53.45 -76.37 16.03
CA LYS A 4 -53.15 -77.50 15.13
C LYS A 4 -52.75 -77.02 13.72
N ASP A 5 -51.47 -77.25 13.43
CA ASP A 5 -50.94 -78.19 12.43
C ASP A 5 -51.40 -78.18 10.97
N VAL A 6 -50.40 -78.62 10.17
CA VAL A 6 -50.40 -79.29 8.85
C VAL A 6 -50.12 -78.36 7.66
N ASP A 7 -49.26 -78.65 6.68
CA ASP A 7 -48.11 -79.53 6.42
C ASP A 7 -47.69 -79.23 4.95
N ALA A 8 -46.44 -79.57 4.59
CA ALA A 8 -45.85 -79.95 3.28
C ALA A 8 -46.47 -79.44 1.96
N GLY A 9 -45.72 -79.07 0.91
CA GLY A 9 -44.32 -79.30 0.60
C GLY A 9 -44.13 -79.48 -0.93
N ALA A 10 -42.92 -79.12 -1.40
CA ALA A 10 -42.23 -79.53 -2.64
C ALA A 10 -42.66 -78.90 -4.00
N LYS A 11 -41.79 -78.09 -4.63
CA LYS A 11 -40.85 -78.41 -5.76
C LYS A 11 -41.47 -78.09 -7.13
N ALA A 12 -40.83 -77.55 -8.16
CA ALA A 12 -39.43 -77.21 -8.49
C ALA A 12 -39.39 -76.39 -9.81
N GLU A 13 -38.26 -75.71 -10.04
CA GLU A 13 -37.57 -75.41 -11.34
C GLU A 13 -38.27 -74.50 -12.37
N ASP A 14 -37.75 -73.28 -12.59
CA ASP A 14 -36.67 -72.86 -13.54
C ASP A 14 -37.24 -72.67 -14.97
N GLU A 15 -36.94 -71.64 -15.78
CA GLU A 15 -36.16 -70.40 -15.75
C GLU A 15 -36.83 -69.53 -16.84
N ASP A 16 -36.90 -68.20 -16.63
CA ASP A 16 -37.61 -67.26 -17.52
C ASP A 16 -36.58 -66.38 -18.28
N GLU A 17 -36.66 -66.42 -19.62
CA GLU A 17 -36.04 -65.46 -20.54
C GLU A 17 -37.02 -64.29 -20.76
N GLY A 18 -36.55 -63.04 -20.74
CA GLY A 18 -37.41 -61.95 -21.19
C GLY A 18 -36.89 -60.55 -20.94
N GLU A 19 -36.13 -60.04 -21.91
CA GLU A 19 -35.94 -58.61 -22.15
C GLU A 19 -37.29 -57.90 -22.36
N ALA A 20 -37.44 -56.67 -21.86
CA ALA A 20 -37.78 -55.49 -22.68
C ALA A 20 -38.23 -54.30 -21.82
N GLU A 21 -37.52 -53.19 -22.08
CA GLU A 21 -37.94 -51.78 -22.16
C GLU A 21 -39.32 -51.33 -21.65
N GLY A 22 -39.32 -50.20 -20.93
CA GLY A 22 -40.52 -49.42 -20.65
C GLY A 22 -40.19 -48.06 -20.05
N GLU A 23 -40.23 -47.02 -20.89
CA GLU A 23 -40.35 -45.61 -20.51
C GLU A 23 -41.50 -45.36 -19.51
N ALA A 24 -41.30 -44.43 -18.56
CA ALA A 24 -42.16 -43.26 -18.40
C ALA A 24 -41.83 -42.45 -17.12
N ASP A 25 -41.70 -41.14 -17.36
CA ASP A 25 -42.00 -39.98 -16.51
C ASP A 25 -42.47 -40.16 -15.06
N GLY A 26 -41.87 -39.37 -14.16
CA GLY A 26 -42.48 -39.08 -12.86
C GLY A 26 -41.61 -38.26 -11.91
N LYS A 27 -41.87 -36.95 -11.85
CA LYS A 27 -41.29 -35.97 -10.91
C LYS A 27 -41.44 -36.41 -9.45
N GLY A 28 -40.39 -36.17 -8.65
CA GLY A 28 -40.45 -36.18 -7.18
C GLY A 28 -39.12 -35.75 -6.58
N GLU A 29 -39.08 -34.56 -6.00
CA GLU A 29 -37.95 -33.96 -5.29
C GLU A 29 -37.53 -34.80 -4.07
N GLY A 30 -36.22 -34.91 -3.86
CA GLY A 30 -35.60 -35.50 -2.67
C GLY A 30 -34.10 -35.28 -2.71
N GLU A 31 -33.64 -34.25 -1.99
CA GLU A 31 -32.23 -34.01 -1.67
C GLU A 31 -31.60 -35.23 -1.00
N ALA A 32 -30.44 -35.65 -1.50
CA ALA A 32 -29.45 -36.41 -0.75
C ALA A 32 -28.05 -36.02 -1.26
N ASP A 33 -27.27 -35.45 -0.34
CA ASP A 33 -25.87 -35.08 -0.49
C ASP A 33 -25.01 -36.24 -1.00
N GLY A 34 -24.23 -35.97 -2.04
CA GLY A 34 -23.18 -36.84 -2.54
C GLY A 34 -21.87 -36.06 -2.63
N GLU A 35 -20.98 -36.29 -1.65
CA GLU A 35 -19.59 -35.85 -1.66
C GLU A 35 -18.88 -36.37 -2.93
N ALA A 36 -18.37 -35.46 -3.76
CA ALA A 36 -17.46 -35.79 -4.84
C ALA A 36 -16.08 -35.21 -4.54
N GLU A 37 -15.20 -36.05 -3.99
CA GLU A 37 -13.77 -35.80 -3.93
C GLU A 37 -13.18 -35.72 -5.35
N GLY A 38 -12.96 -34.49 -5.81
CA GLY A 38 -12.22 -34.19 -7.04
C GLY A 38 -10.73 -34.03 -6.76
N LYS A 39 -9.96 -35.06 -7.11
CA LYS A 39 -8.49 -35.18 -7.00
C LYS A 39 -7.72 -33.92 -7.44
N ALA A 40 -6.85 -33.44 -6.55
CA ALA A 40 -5.85 -32.43 -6.83
C ALA A 40 -4.77 -32.97 -7.79
N ASP A 41 -4.39 -32.13 -8.75
CA ASP A 41 -3.31 -32.32 -9.72
C ASP A 41 -1.92 -32.34 -9.03
N PRO A 42 -1.12 -33.42 -9.11
CA PRO A 42 0.07 -33.59 -8.27
C PRO A 42 1.36 -32.97 -8.85
N GLN A 43 1.29 -31.99 -9.75
CA GLN A 43 2.50 -31.33 -10.31
C GLN A 43 2.84 -29.93 -9.74
N ARG A 44 2.26 -29.53 -8.60
CA ARG A 44 2.79 -28.43 -7.76
C ARG A 44 3.51 -28.99 -6.53
N ALA A 45 4.58 -29.74 -6.74
CA ALA A 45 5.48 -30.12 -5.64
C ALA A 45 6.57 -29.06 -5.50
N ASP A 46 6.53 -28.37 -4.35
CA ASP A 46 7.46 -27.35 -3.90
C ASP A 46 8.92 -27.79 -3.99
N ALA A 47 9.73 -26.93 -4.61
CA ALA A 47 11.15 -26.85 -4.33
C ALA A 47 11.39 -25.53 -3.58
N GLN A 48 10.77 -25.38 -2.41
CA GLN A 48 11.12 -24.36 -1.42
C GLN A 48 12.38 -24.80 -0.66
N ARG A 49 13.22 -23.84 -0.27
CA ARG A 49 14.31 -24.09 0.68
C ARG A 49 13.70 -24.79 1.91
N PRO A 50 14.28 -25.89 2.42
CA PRO A 50 13.73 -26.54 3.60
C PRO A 50 13.69 -25.53 4.76
N GLY A 51 12.47 -25.12 5.14
CA GLY A 51 12.19 -24.27 6.30
C GLY A 51 11.86 -22.79 6.06
N VAL A 52 11.84 -22.25 4.83
CA VAL A 52 11.38 -20.86 4.58
C VAL A 52 10.02 -20.88 3.90
N GLN A 53 9.01 -20.41 4.62
CA GLN A 53 7.64 -20.27 4.12
C GLN A 53 7.53 -19.11 3.11
N GLN A 54 6.33 -18.95 2.54
CA GLN A 54 5.98 -17.87 1.62
C GLN A 54 6.48 -16.51 2.13
N ALA A 55 7.19 -15.75 1.28
CA ALA A 55 7.76 -14.46 1.69
C ALA A 55 6.67 -13.46 2.09
N VAL A 56 6.99 -12.57 3.02
CA VAL A 56 6.12 -11.48 3.45
C VAL A 56 6.63 -10.18 2.86
N VAL A 57 5.70 -9.37 2.35
CA VAL A 57 5.98 -8.04 1.80
C VAL A 57 5.47 -7.00 2.77
N VAL A 58 6.36 -6.13 3.24
CA VAL A 58 6.06 -5.02 4.15
C VAL A 58 6.45 -3.71 3.47
N GLN A 59 5.46 -2.86 3.16
CA GLN A 59 5.66 -1.49 2.70
C GLN A 59 5.55 -0.54 3.89
N VAL A 60 6.64 0.18 4.19
CA VAL A 60 6.69 1.19 5.24
C VAL A 60 6.69 2.58 4.61
N GLY A 61 5.53 3.24 4.66
CA GLY A 61 5.39 4.65 4.33
C GLY A 61 5.31 5.51 5.60
N SER A 62 5.64 6.78 5.48
CA SER A 62 5.55 7.80 6.53
C SER A 62 4.14 8.01 7.10
N GLY A 63 3.10 7.76 6.30
CA GLY A 63 1.71 7.86 6.73
C GLY A 63 1.04 6.54 7.07
N ARG A 64 1.39 5.46 6.34
CA ARG A 64 0.72 4.16 6.43
C ARG A 64 1.72 3.01 6.28
N LEU A 65 1.42 1.91 6.97
CA LEU A 65 2.09 0.63 6.77
C LEU A 65 1.14 -0.31 6.04
N ARG A 66 1.67 -1.05 5.07
CA ARG A 66 0.94 -2.11 4.36
C ARG A 66 1.72 -3.41 4.36
N ALA A 67 1.05 -4.52 4.58
CA ALA A 67 1.70 -5.83 4.56
C ALA A 67 0.80 -6.96 4.06
N GLY A 68 1.42 -8.06 3.65
CA GLY A 68 0.76 -9.30 3.21
C GLY A 68 1.78 -10.28 2.65
N PHE A 69 1.33 -11.35 2.00
CA PHE A 69 2.22 -12.40 1.51
C PHE A 69 2.51 -12.24 0.02
N ALA A 70 3.70 -12.69 -0.40
CA ALA A 70 4.11 -12.64 -1.80
C ALA A 70 3.19 -13.49 -2.68
N GLY A 71 2.68 -12.92 -3.77
CA GLY A 71 1.70 -13.56 -4.65
C GLY A 71 0.24 -13.23 -4.32
N ASP A 72 -0.03 -12.54 -3.21
CA ASP A 72 -1.35 -11.97 -2.95
C ASP A 72 -1.58 -10.73 -3.84
N ASP A 73 -2.80 -10.57 -4.37
CA ASP A 73 -3.19 -9.41 -5.20
C ASP A 73 -3.56 -8.17 -4.37
N THR A 74 -3.83 -8.35 -3.07
CA THR A 74 -4.20 -7.27 -2.15
C THR A 74 -3.49 -7.41 -0.81
N THR A 75 -3.25 -6.27 -0.16
CA THR A 75 -2.65 -6.21 1.17
C THR A 75 -3.58 -6.82 2.20
N ARG A 76 -3.08 -7.71 3.06
CA ARG A 76 -3.84 -8.24 4.21
C ARG A 76 -3.93 -7.23 5.35
N VAL A 77 -2.95 -6.35 5.45
CA VAL A 77 -2.79 -5.36 6.52
C VAL A 77 -2.59 -3.99 5.90
N ASP A 78 -3.37 -2.99 6.32
CA ASP A 78 -3.24 -1.59 5.92
C ASP A 78 -3.70 -0.67 7.06
N PHE A 79 -2.77 -0.09 7.81
CA PHE A 79 -3.08 0.79 8.95
C PHE A 79 -2.21 2.06 8.98
N PRO A 80 -2.65 3.15 9.65
CA PRO A 80 -1.85 4.37 9.82
C PRO A 80 -0.56 4.13 10.60
N LEU A 81 0.59 4.63 10.12
CA LEU A 81 1.87 4.48 10.82
C LEU A 81 1.96 5.42 12.03
N ILE A 82 1.25 5.06 13.10
CA ILE A 82 1.12 5.84 14.33
C ILE A 82 1.43 4.96 15.53
N VAL A 83 2.23 5.50 16.46
CA VAL A 83 2.53 4.91 17.76
C VAL A 83 1.88 5.76 18.85
N GLY A 84 0.99 5.15 19.62
CA GLY A 84 0.33 5.75 20.76
C GLY A 84 0.95 5.29 22.07
N ARG A 85 1.36 6.22 22.92
CA ARG A 85 1.88 5.94 24.28
C ARG A 85 0.93 6.50 25.32
N ALA A 86 0.63 5.74 26.38
CA ALA A 86 -0.31 6.16 27.41
C ALA A 86 0.19 7.42 28.16
N ARG A 87 -0.68 8.43 28.33
CA ARG A 87 -0.31 9.69 29.01
C ARG A 87 -0.15 9.54 30.52
N ASN A 88 -0.97 8.70 31.13
CA ASN A 88 -0.99 8.45 32.57
C ASN A 88 -0.92 6.93 32.81
N THR A 89 -0.10 6.49 33.77
CA THR A 89 -0.03 5.09 34.23
C THR A 89 -1.25 4.65 35.06
N GLY A 90 -2.22 5.55 35.26
CA GLY A 90 -3.49 5.25 35.91
C GLY A 90 -4.31 4.25 35.10
N ILE A 91 -4.77 3.19 35.77
CA ILE A 91 -5.58 2.11 35.20
C ILE A 91 -6.89 2.71 34.68
N HIS A 92 -6.98 3.01 33.39
CA HIS A 92 -8.26 3.25 32.75
C HIS A 92 -8.93 1.89 32.56
N VAL A 93 -10.17 1.75 33.02
CA VAL A 93 -10.94 0.50 32.94
C VAL A 93 -10.98 0.03 31.49
N GLY A 94 -10.47 -1.18 31.22
CA GLY A 94 -10.41 -1.77 29.88
C GLY A 94 -9.12 -1.54 29.07
N MET A 95 -8.14 -0.77 29.56
CA MET A 95 -6.86 -0.55 28.84
C MET A 95 -5.79 -1.64 29.10
N GLY A 96 -5.95 -2.48 30.11
CA GLY A 96 -4.91 -3.45 30.51
C GLY A 96 -3.57 -2.77 30.86
N HIS A 97 -2.49 -3.55 30.99
CA HIS A 97 -1.14 -3.05 31.26
C HIS A 97 -0.36 -2.66 29.98
N LYS A 98 -1.03 -2.51 28.83
CA LYS A 98 -0.38 -2.24 27.54
C LYS A 98 0.05 -0.77 27.45
N LEU A 99 1.35 -0.53 27.35
CA LEU A 99 1.95 0.81 27.34
C LEU A 99 2.03 1.45 25.94
N VAL A 100 2.04 0.63 24.88
CA VAL A 100 2.18 1.06 23.49
C VAL A 100 1.07 0.49 22.63
N TYR A 101 0.43 1.36 21.86
CA TYR A 101 -0.64 1.06 20.92
C TYR A 101 -0.17 1.44 19.52
N ILE A 102 -0.59 0.69 18.50
CA ILE A 102 -0.11 0.84 17.13
C ILE A 102 -1.33 0.93 16.19
N GLY A 103 -1.21 1.70 15.12
CA GLY A 103 -2.19 1.73 14.05
C GLY A 103 -3.58 2.19 14.51
N ASP A 104 -4.62 1.52 14.02
CA ASP A 104 -6.02 1.88 14.30
C ASP A 104 -6.37 1.76 15.79
N GLU A 105 -5.71 0.88 16.54
CA GLU A 105 -5.88 0.79 18.00
C GLU A 105 -5.39 2.07 18.68
N ALA A 106 -4.27 2.64 18.23
CA ALA A 106 -3.78 3.92 18.75
C ALA A 106 -4.75 5.06 18.41
N VAL A 107 -5.28 5.07 17.18
CA VAL A 107 -6.19 6.09 16.67
C VAL A 107 -7.53 6.08 17.40
N SER A 108 -8.10 4.91 17.65
CA SER A 108 -9.35 4.75 18.40
C SER A 108 -9.24 5.26 19.84
N LYS A 109 -8.04 5.15 20.44
CA LYS A 109 -7.74 5.59 21.81
C LYS A 109 -7.07 6.97 21.89
N ARG A 110 -7.17 7.80 20.84
CA ARG A 110 -6.53 9.13 20.75
C ARG A 110 -6.81 10.10 21.91
N GLY A 111 -7.94 9.94 22.61
CA GLY A 111 -8.31 10.80 23.75
C GLY A 111 -7.44 10.59 24.99
N VAL A 112 -6.83 9.42 25.13
CA VAL A 112 -6.05 9.00 26.32
C VAL A 112 -4.59 8.67 26.00
N LEU A 113 -4.23 8.66 24.71
CA LEU A 113 -2.87 8.40 24.22
C LEU A 113 -2.20 9.67 23.69
N THR A 114 -0.88 9.74 23.83
CA THR A 114 -0.04 10.63 23.04
C THR A 114 0.32 9.91 21.75
N LEU A 115 -0.18 10.43 20.63
CA LEU A 115 0.07 9.88 19.30
C LEU A 115 1.28 10.55 18.66
N ALA A 116 2.18 9.74 18.10
CA ALA A 116 3.34 10.21 17.36
C ALA A 116 3.52 9.39 16.06
N TYR A 117 4.03 10.06 15.03
CA TYR A 117 4.49 9.41 13.80
C TYR A 117 5.96 9.03 13.98
N PRO A 118 6.36 7.77 13.82
CA PRO A 118 7.75 7.36 14.00
C PRO A 118 8.64 7.75 12.80
N ILE A 119 8.04 8.20 11.69
CA ILE A 119 8.73 8.70 10.51
C ILE A 119 8.30 10.15 10.27
N ASP A 120 9.27 11.04 10.20
CA ASP A 120 9.07 12.45 9.89
C ASP A 120 9.88 12.85 8.66
N ARG A 121 9.19 13.37 7.65
CA ARG A 121 9.77 13.79 6.35
C ARG A 121 10.79 12.80 5.77
N GLY A 122 10.45 11.51 5.82
CA GLY A 122 11.26 10.43 5.24
C GLY A 122 12.40 9.94 6.11
N ARG A 123 12.58 10.48 7.32
CA ARG A 123 13.56 10.00 8.29
C ARG A 123 12.87 9.35 9.47
N VAL A 124 13.39 8.22 9.92
CA VAL A 124 12.90 7.58 11.14
C VAL A 124 13.38 8.37 12.36
N VAL A 125 12.44 8.85 13.18
CA VAL A 125 12.71 9.60 14.42
C VAL A 125 12.47 8.77 15.68
N ASP A 126 11.75 7.64 15.57
CA ASP A 126 11.45 6.73 16.67
C ASP A 126 11.67 5.27 16.25
N TRP A 127 12.92 4.80 16.36
CA TRP A 127 13.29 3.43 16.01
C TRP A 127 12.68 2.37 16.94
N ASP A 128 12.47 2.71 18.22
CA ASP A 128 11.75 1.86 19.17
C ASP A 128 10.29 1.66 18.73
N GLY A 129 9.64 2.73 18.25
CA GLY A 129 8.32 2.68 17.63
C GLY A 129 8.29 1.81 16.37
N ILE A 130 9.27 1.95 15.47
CA ILE A 130 9.37 1.14 14.26
C ILE A 130 9.53 -0.35 14.57
N GLU A 131 10.40 -0.71 15.52
CA GLU A 131 10.56 -2.11 15.94
C GLU A 131 9.23 -2.71 16.42
N LYS A 132 8.52 -1.99 17.30
CA LYS A 132 7.20 -2.42 17.79
C LYS A 132 6.17 -2.52 16.67
N VAL A 133 6.17 -1.58 15.73
CA VAL A 133 5.29 -1.59 14.55
C VAL A 133 5.55 -2.82 13.67
N LEU A 134 6.81 -3.12 13.37
CA LEU A 134 7.18 -4.29 12.57
C LEU A 134 6.79 -5.58 13.27
N ASN A 135 7.06 -5.69 14.57
CA ASN A 135 6.64 -6.85 15.37
C ASN A 135 5.11 -7.01 15.39
N HIS A 136 4.37 -5.92 15.61
CA HIS A 136 2.90 -5.93 15.59
C HIS A 136 2.36 -6.36 14.22
N THR A 137 2.94 -5.85 13.14
CA THR A 137 2.57 -6.21 11.77
C THR A 137 2.73 -7.71 11.53
N LEU A 138 3.89 -8.28 11.87
CA LEU A 138 4.18 -9.69 11.60
C LEU A 138 3.39 -10.61 12.53
N VAL A 139 3.43 -10.36 13.85
CA VAL A 139 2.94 -11.28 14.87
C VAL A 139 1.44 -11.13 15.13
N ASN A 140 0.93 -9.90 15.24
CA ASN A 140 -0.47 -9.68 15.60
C ASN A 140 -1.38 -9.65 14.37
N GLU A 141 -1.01 -8.86 13.36
CA GLU A 141 -1.85 -8.63 12.18
C GLU A 141 -1.75 -9.81 11.20
N LEU A 142 -0.53 -10.17 10.77
CA LEU A 142 -0.32 -11.27 9.81
C LEU A 142 -0.30 -12.66 10.45
N ARG A 143 -0.05 -12.74 11.77
CA ARG A 143 0.16 -14.01 12.50
C ARG A 143 1.26 -14.87 11.86
N ALA A 144 2.27 -14.21 11.30
CA ALA A 144 3.42 -14.82 10.65
C ALA A 144 4.61 -14.83 11.62
N ALA A 145 5.18 -16.01 11.88
CA ALA A 145 6.37 -16.13 12.71
C ALA A 145 7.58 -15.59 11.93
N SER A 146 8.12 -14.44 12.34
CA SER A 146 9.16 -13.72 11.57
C SER A 146 10.39 -14.57 11.21
N ALA A 147 10.75 -15.55 12.04
CA ALA A 147 11.85 -16.47 11.80
C ALA A 147 11.61 -17.49 10.65
N GLU A 148 10.36 -17.64 10.18
CA GLU A 148 9.97 -18.61 9.16
C GLU A 148 9.80 -17.97 7.76
N HIS A 149 9.78 -16.65 7.66
CA HIS A 149 9.46 -15.94 6.41
C HIS A 149 10.57 -14.98 5.99
N ALA A 150 10.97 -15.03 4.71
CA ALA A 150 11.76 -13.96 4.11
C ALA A 150 10.94 -12.66 4.03
N ILE A 151 11.56 -11.51 4.28
CA ILE A 151 10.87 -10.21 4.27
C ILE A 151 11.35 -9.35 3.10
N LEU A 152 10.45 -8.99 2.19
CA LEU A 152 10.68 -7.87 1.27
C LEU A 152 10.20 -6.59 1.94
N LEU A 153 11.13 -5.68 2.25
CA LEU A 153 10.84 -4.39 2.86
C LEU A 153 10.85 -3.29 1.79
N ALA A 154 9.69 -2.72 1.47
CA ALA A 154 9.57 -1.58 0.57
C ALA A 154 9.61 -0.27 1.36
N ILE A 155 10.58 0.60 1.06
CA ILE A 155 10.75 1.90 1.71
C ILE A 155 10.94 3.02 0.67
N SER A 156 10.81 4.27 1.14
CA SER A 156 10.97 5.47 0.32
C SER A 156 12.28 5.46 -0.49
N PRO A 157 12.27 5.90 -1.77
CA PRO A 157 13.47 5.99 -2.60
C PRO A 157 14.55 6.88 -1.99
N ILE A 158 14.14 7.90 -1.24
CA ILE A 158 15.04 8.91 -0.66
C ILE A 158 15.45 8.58 0.79
N ALA A 159 15.10 7.38 1.27
CA ALA A 159 15.53 6.92 2.59
C ALA A 159 17.07 6.91 2.68
N PRO A 160 17.67 7.45 3.76
CA PRO A 160 19.10 7.40 3.98
C PRO A 160 19.65 5.96 4.04
N ALA A 161 20.92 5.77 3.67
CA ALA A 161 21.58 4.47 3.79
C ALA A 161 21.60 3.97 5.25
N ALA A 162 21.79 4.87 6.22
CA ALA A 162 21.75 4.55 7.65
C ALA A 162 20.39 3.97 8.08
N ASP A 163 19.28 4.49 7.55
CA ASP A 163 17.95 3.98 7.87
C ASP A 163 17.79 2.54 7.33
N ARG A 164 18.29 2.26 6.12
CA ARG A 164 18.30 0.88 5.56
C ARG A 164 19.06 -0.10 6.43
N GLU A 165 20.24 0.31 6.92
CA GLU A 165 21.07 -0.52 7.81
C GLU A 165 20.36 -0.79 9.13
N GLN A 166 19.69 0.21 9.69
CA GLN A 166 18.97 0.08 10.94
C GLN A 166 17.70 -0.78 10.82
N TYR A 167 16.97 -0.68 9.70
CA TYR A 167 15.90 -1.63 9.37
C TYR A 167 16.42 -3.07 9.28
N ALA A 168 17.54 -3.27 8.59
CA ALA A 168 18.16 -4.58 8.46
C ALA A 168 18.59 -5.13 9.84
N ARG A 169 19.14 -4.28 10.71
CA ARG A 169 19.50 -4.65 12.08
C ARG A 169 18.28 -5.14 12.86
N ILE A 170 17.18 -4.39 12.84
CA ILE A 170 15.93 -4.78 13.53
C ILE A 170 15.42 -6.13 12.97
N LEU A 171 15.35 -6.27 11.66
CA LEU A 171 14.79 -7.47 11.03
C LEU A 171 15.67 -8.72 11.28
N PHE A 172 16.99 -8.62 11.14
CA PHE A 172 17.89 -9.76 11.33
C PHE A 172 18.21 -10.05 12.80
N GLU A 173 18.49 -9.04 13.62
CA GLU A 173 18.99 -9.24 14.99
C GLU A 173 17.87 -9.34 16.01
N VAL A 174 16.79 -8.56 15.85
CA VAL A 174 15.67 -8.54 16.80
C VAL A 174 14.57 -9.51 16.37
N LEU A 175 14.14 -9.43 15.11
CA LEU A 175 13.04 -10.26 14.59
C LEU A 175 13.50 -11.59 13.97
N ALA A 176 14.82 -11.83 13.94
CA ALA A 176 15.44 -13.07 13.50
C ALA A 176 14.99 -13.56 12.10
N VAL A 177 14.72 -12.65 11.16
CA VAL A 177 14.25 -13.04 9.82
C VAL A 177 15.33 -13.84 9.08
N PRO A 178 14.98 -14.91 8.36
CA PRO A 178 15.94 -15.76 7.66
C PRO A 178 16.59 -15.06 6.46
N ALA A 179 15.84 -14.17 5.80
CA ALA A 179 16.30 -13.41 4.65
C ALA A 179 15.56 -12.08 4.49
N LEU A 180 16.22 -11.10 3.88
CA LEU A 180 15.73 -9.74 3.67
C LEU A 180 16.07 -9.25 2.26
N TYR A 181 15.15 -8.47 1.68
CA TYR A 181 15.44 -7.63 0.53
C TYR A 181 14.82 -6.25 0.77
N ILE A 182 15.62 -5.18 0.70
CA ILE A 182 15.12 -3.82 0.83
C ILE A 182 14.93 -3.22 -0.57
N ALA A 183 13.71 -2.82 -0.89
CA ALA A 183 13.33 -2.31 -2.20
C ALA A 183 12.89 -0.84 -2.16
N SER A 184 13.13 -0.12 -3.25
CA SER A 184 12.57 1.21 -3.46
C SER A 184 11.10 1.11 -3.86
N THR A 185 10.21 1.85 -3.17
CA THR A 185 8.79 1.96 -3.52
C THR A 185 8.59 2.41 -4.97
N ALA A 186 9.42 3.33 -5.47
CA ALA A 186 9.36 3.78 -6.86
C ALA A 186 9.61 2.65 -7.87
N VAL A 187 10.68 1.86 -7.66
CA VAL A 187 11.00 0.72 -8.55
C VAL A 187 9.88 -0.32 -8.54
N LEU A 188 9.37 -0.66 -7.35
CA LEU A 188 8.26 -1.61 -7.24
C LEU A 188 6.98 -1.08 -7.91
N SER A 189 6.67 0.21 -7.75
CA SER A 189 5.52 0.83 -8.41
C SER A 189 5.63 0.82 -9.93
N LEU A 190 6.83 0.99 -10.49
CA LEU A 190 7.07 0.87 -11.92
C LEU A 190 6.87 -0.57 -12.39
N ASN A 191 7.42 -1.54 -11.66
CA ASN A 191 7.27 -2.97 -11.94
C ASN A 191 5.80 -3.41 -11.92
N ALA A 192 5.00 -2.90 -10.97
CA ALA A 192 3.56 -3.16 -10.91
C ALA A 192 2.80 -2.66 -12.15
N SER A 193 3.36 -1.69 -12.87
CA SER A 193 2.83 -1.19 -14.14
C SER A 193 3.35 -1.95 -15.38
N ALA A 194 4.08 -3.05 -15.17
CA ALA A 194 4.74 -3.85 -16.21
C ALA A 194 5.70 -3.03 -17.09
N ARG A 195 6.41 -2.07 -16.48
CA ARG A 195 7.42 -1.23 -17.13
C ARG A 195 8.76 -1.40 -16.44
N THR A 196 9.83 -1.29 -17.23
CA THR A 196 11.21 -1.30 -16.74
C THR A 196 11.87 0.07 -16.90
N THR A 197 11.34 0.92 -17.79
CA THR A 197 11.81 2.28 -18.03
C THR A 197 10.66 3.27 -17.89
N GLY A 198 10.94 4.41 -17.25
CA GLY A 198 9.98 5.48 -17.01
C GLY A 198 10.38 6.37 -15.83
N LEU A 199 9.54 7.33 -15.51
CA LEU A 199 9.71 8.15 -14.30
C LEU A 199 8.56 7.90 -13.35
N VAL A 200 8.87 7.64 -12.08
CA VAL A 200 7.83 7.50 -11.05
C VAL A 200 7.76 8.78 -10.23
N LEU A 201 6.58 9.39 -10.17
CA LEU A 201 6.26 10.37 -9.14
C LEU A 201 5.74 9.61 -7.92
N ASP A 202 6.62 9.40 -6.96
CA ASP A 202 6.30 8.70 -5.71
C ASP A 202 5.96 9.73 -4.62
N LEU A 203 4.69 9.82 -4.26
CA LEU A 203 4.20 10.70 -3.20
C LEU A 203 3.73 9.86 -2.02
N ASP A 204 4.41 10.00 -0.90
CA ASP A 204 4.01 9.48 0.40
C ASP A 204 3.58 10.64 1.30
N GLU A 205 3.01 10.39 2.48
CA GLU A 205 2.44 11.44 3.33
C GLU A 205 3.47 12.52 3.69
N GLY A 206 4.68 12.13 4.08
CA GLY A 206 5.75 13.02 4.52
C GLY A 206 6.83 13.30 3.47
N THR A 207 6.80 12.65 2.31
CA THR A 207 7.85 12.80 1.29
C THR A 207 7.30 12.70 -0.12
N GLY A 208 7.89 13.43 -1.06
CA GLY A 208 7.65 13.24 -2.50
C GLY A 208 8.96 13.21 -3.28
N ALA A 209 9.04 12.38 -4.31
CA ALA A 209 10.18 12.38 -5.22
C ALA A 209 9.77 11.99 -6.66
N ALA A 210 10.43 12.62 -7.63
CA ALA A 210 10.46 12.16 -9.01
C ALA A 210 11.70 11.28 -9.19
N VAL A 211 11.48 10.00 -9.52
CA VAL A 211 12.53 8.97 -9.61
C VAL A 211 12.58 8.45 -11.05
N PRO A 212 13.56 8.89 -11.86
CA PRO A 212 13.82 8.29 -13.17
C PRO A 212 14.38 6.89 -13.02
N ILE A 213 13.86 5.96 -13.82
CA ILE A 213 14.25 4.56 -13.85
C ILE A 213 14.48 4.16 -15.31
N TYR A 214 15.60 3.50 -15.57
CA TYR A 214 15.96 3.00 -16.89
C TYR A 214 16.38 1.54 -16.76
N GLU A 215 15.73 0.66 -17.52
CA GLU A 215 15.99 -0.79 -17.53
C GLU A 215 16.04 -1.42 -16.12
N GLY A 216 15.10 -1.02 -15.26
CA GLY A 216 14.96 -1.52 -13.89
C GLY A 216 15.88 -0.87 -12.85
N HIS A 217 16.77 0.04 -13.27
CA HIS A 217 17.72 0.73 -12.38
C HIS A 217 17.29 2.17 -12.17
N THR A 218 17.30 2.63 -10.91
CA THR A 218 17.11 4.06 -10.62
C THR A 218 18.30 4.84 -11.14
N LEU A 219 18.09 6.11 -11.49
CA LEU A 219 19.16 7.05 -11.85
C LEU A 219 19.41 8.02 -10.69
N PRO A 220 20.30 7.72 -9.72
CA PRO A 220 20.39 8.47 -8.46
C PRO A 220 20.72 9.95 -8.66
N HIS A 221 21.54 10.28 -9.66
CA HIS A 221 21.93 11.64 -9.99
C HIS A 221 20.76 12.50 -10.51
N ALA A 222 19.69 11.86 -11.00
CA ALA A 222 18.53 12.52 -11.59
C ALA A 222 17.31 12.55 -10.65
N VAL A 223 17.36 11.84 -9.50
CA VAL A 223 16.30 11.89 -8.48
C VAL A 223 16.12 13.33 -8.00
N SER A 224 14.87 13.78 -7.97
CA SER A 224 14.51 15.12 -7.53
C SER A 224 13.43 15.05 -6.45
N THR A 225 13.67 15.68 -5.30
CA THR A 225 12.81 15.61 -4.12
C THR A 225 11.90 16.82 -4.02
N LEU A 226 10.69 16.61 -3.53
CA LEU A 226 9.69 17.66 -3.36
C LEU A 226 9.83 18.31 -1.98
N ASP A 227 9.83 19.64 -1.95
CA ASP A 227 9.90 20.42 -0.69
C ASP A 227 8.56 20.46 0.07
N VAL A 228 7.45 20.34 -0.67
CA VAL A 228 6.08 20.37 -0.14
C VAL A 228 5.53 18.95 -0.17
N ALA A 229 5.52 18.28 0.98
CA ALA A 229 4.94 16.95 1.04
C ALA A 229 3.39 17.04 1.11
N PRO A 230 2.69 15.95 0.83
CA PRO A 230 1.25 15.83 1.01
C PRO A 230 0.75 16.17 2.44
N ARG A 231 1.60 16.09 3.47
CA ARG A 231 1.28 16.59 4.81
C ARG A 231 0.99 18.10 4.78
N GLU A 232 1.78 18.88 4.05
CA GLU A 232 1.57 20.33 3.88
C GLU A 232 0.27 20.65 3.11
N VAL A 233 -0.24 19.73 2.29
CA VAL A 233 -1.58 19.86 1.65
C VAL A 233 -2.66 19.83 2.72
N THR A 234 -2.54 18.95 3.71
CA THR A 234 -3.44 18.89 4.87
C THR A 234 -3.37 20.20 5.67
N ASP A 235 -2.16 20.71 5.92
CA ASP A 235 -1.96 21.96 6.66
C ASP A 235 -2.56 23.15 5.93
N THR A 236 -2.42 23.18 4.60
CA THR A 236 -3.02 24.21 3.76
C THR A 236 -4.53 24.12 3.78
N PHE A 237 -5.11 22.91 3.70
CA PHE A 237 -6.55 22.73 3.85
C PHE A 237 -7.06 23.29 5.18
N ILE A 238 -6.39 22.97 6.29
CA ILE A 238 -6.75 23.49 7.62
C ILE A 238 -6.65 25.02 7.65
N LYS A 239 -5.60 25.61 7.07
CA LYS A 239 -5.42 27.06 6.99
C LYS A 239 -6.51 27.74 6.16
N LEU A 240 -6.91 27.14 5.03
CA LEU A 240 -7.96 27.68 4.16
C LEU A 240 -9.33 27.72 4.84
N LEU A 241 -9.58 26.85 5.83
CA LEU A 241 -10.80 26.88 6.65
C LEU A 241 -10.85 28.05 7.64
N GLY A 242 -9.73 28.76 7.86
CA GLY A 242 -9.65 29.86 8.82
C GLY A 242 -10.08 29.42 10.23
N PRO A 243 -10.97 30.16 10.91
CA PRO A 243 -11.46 29.77 12.25
C PRO A 243 -12.16 28.40 12.29
N ARG A 244 -12.75 27.94 11.18
CA ARG A 244 -13.34 26.58 11.09
C ARG A 244 -12.28 25.48 11.10
N GLY A 245 -11.00 25.84 10.92
CA GLY A 245 -9.85 24.96 10.93
C GLY A 245 -9.38 24.54 12.33
N GLU A 246 -9.71 25.29 13.39
CA GLU A 246 -9.25 25.06 14.76
C GLU A 246 -9.45 23.61 15.27
N PRO A 247 -10.61 22.96 15.05
CA PRO A 247 -10.82 21.56 15.46
C PRO A 247 -9.83 20.58 14.82
N PHE A 248 -9.25 20.94 13.67
CA PHE A 248 -8.38 20.08 12.88
C PHE A 248 -6.89 20.25 13.21
N VAL A 249 -6.50 21.16 14.10
CA VAL A 249 -5.07 21.43 14.40
C VAL A 249 -4.40 20.27 15.16
N SER A 250 -5.15 19.61 16.05
CA SER A 250 -4.64 18.47 16.84
C SER A 250 -4.28 17.26 15.96
N THR A 251 -3.44 16.34 16.47
CA THR A 251 -3.08 15.11 15.73
C THR A 251 -4.32 14.32 15.29
N GLY A 252 -5.32 14.19 16.18
CA GLY A 252 -6.58 13.53 15.85
C GLY A 252 -7.43 14.33 14.86
N GLY A 253 -7.45 15.66 14.99
CA GLY A 253 -8.14 16.56 14.06
C GLY A 253 -7.56 16.50 12.64
N ARG A 254 -6.23 16.47 12.50
CA ARG A 254 -5.53 16.31 11.22
C ARG A 254 -5.94 15.02 10.49
N MET A 255 -6.23 13.95 11.23
CA MET A 255 -6.73 12.71 10.63
C MET A 255 -8.12 12.88 10.02
N VAL A 256 -9.02 13.63 10.68
CA VAL A 256 -10.34 13.93 10.14
C VAL A 256 -10.22 14.83 8.91
N ALA A 257 -9.35 15.85 8.96
CA ALA A 257 -9.06 16.70 7.80
C ALA A 257 -8.58 15.89 6.59
N ARG A 258 -7.72 14.89 6.83
CA ARG A 258 -7.26 13.97 5.79
C ARG A 258 -8.39 13.12 5.21
N ASP A 259 -9.26 12.55 6.05
CA ASP A 259 -10.41 11.77 5.57
C ASP A 259 -11.37 12.61 4.72
N ILE A 260 -11.59 13.88 5.10
CA ILE A 260 -12.36 14.84 4.29
C ILE A 260 -11.69 15.03 2.93
N MET A 261 -10.38 15.29 2.90
CA MET A 261 -9.66 15.49 1.65
C MET A 261 -9.64 14.24 0.76
N GLU A 262 -9.39 13.07 1.33
CA GLU A 262 -9.39 11.80 0.58
C GLU A 262 -10.75 11.53 -0.09
N LYS A 263 -11.85 11.97 0.53
CA LYS A 263 -13.22 11.80 0.00
C LYS A 263 -13.65 12.92 -0.96
N LEU A 264 -13.26 14.17 -0.71
CA LEU A 264 -13.87 15.34 -1.35
C LEU A 264 -12.90 16.22 -2.16
N ALA A 265 -11.60 16.22 -1.82
CA ALA A 265 -10.62 17.07 -2.48
C ALA A 265 -10.32 16.59 -3.90
N TYR A 266 -9.92 17.52 -4.76
CA TYR A 266 -9.59 17.24 -6.15
C TYR A 266 -8.59 18.26 -6.69
N VAL A 267 -7.96 17.95 -7.81
CA VAL A 267 -7.05 18.85 -8.52
C VAL A 267 -7.83 19.51 -9.66
N ALA A 268 -7.83 20.84 -9.68
CA ALA A 268 -8.42 21.61 -10.78
C ALA A 268 -7.51 21.57 -12.02
N LEU A 269 -8.09 21.40 -13.21
CA LEU A 269 -7.35 21.44 -14.48
C LEU A 269 -6.84 22.86 -14.81
N ASP A 270 -7.62 23.87 -14.42
CA ASP A 270 -7.26 25.27 -14.47
C ASP A 270 -7.67 25.91 -13.14
N TYR A 271 -6.68 26.27 -12.34
CA TYR A 271 -6.93 26.81 -11.00
C TYR A 271 -7.57 28.19 -11.03
N GLY A 272 -7.16 29.05 -11.98
CA GLY A 272 -7.68 30.41 -12.09
C GLY A 272 -9.15 30.42 -12.47
N ASP A 273 -9.54 29.60 -13.45
CA ASP A 273 -10.94 29.42 -13.84
C ASP A 273 -11.78 28.78 -12.73
N ALA A 274 -11.24 27.78 -12.02
CA ALA A 274 -11.93 27.15 -10.89
C ALA A 274 -12.19 28.15 -9.74
N MET A 275 -11.20 29.00 -9.42
CA MET A 275 -11.36 30.07 -8.43
C MET A 275 -12.37 31.13 -8.86
N ALA A 276 -12.39 31.52 -10.14
CA ALA A 276 -13.37 32.49 -10.65
C ALA A 276 -14.81 31.96 -10.53
N LYS A 277 -15.01 30.65 -10.69
CA LYS A 277 -16.32 29.98 -10.59
C LYS A 277 -16.70 29.56 -9.17
N SER A 278 -15.78 29.62 -8.20
CA SER A 278 -16.02 29.04 -6.88
C SER A 278 -17.11 29.76 -6.08
N GLY A 279 -17.35 31.05 -6.35
CA GLY A 279 -18.39 31.82 -5.68
C GLY A 279 -19.82 31.36 -5.98
N THR A 280 -20.04 30.68 -7.12
CA THR A 280 -21.35 30.15 -7.53
C THR A 280 -21.43 28.63 -7.51
N ALA A 281 -20.30 27.95 -7.27
CA ALA A 281 -20.24 26.50 -7.21
C ALA A 281 -20.93 25.96 -5.94
N PRO A 282 -21.67 24.83 -6.03
CA PRO A 282 -22.28 24.21 -4.87
C PRO A 282 -21.20 23.68 -3.92
N LYS A 283 -21.39 23.90 -2.62
CA LYS A 283 -20.53 23.32 -1.59
C LYS A 283 -20.83 21.84 -1.43
N ARG A 284 -19.82 21.08 -1.02
CA ARG A 284 -19.94 19.64 -0.77
C ARG A 284 -20.10 19.38 0.74
N PRO A 285 -21.17 18.69 1.17
CA PRO A 285 -21.37 18.36 2.56
C PRO A 285 -20.50 17.16 2.99
N TYR A 286 -20.14 17.14 4.27
CA TYR A 286 -19.45 16.03 4.93
C TYR A 286 -19.97 15.86 6.35
N THR A 287 -20.28 14.63 6.75
CA THR A 287 -20.72 14.29 8.10
C THR A 287 -19.52 14.00 8.99
N MET A 288 -19.32 14.83 10.00
CA MET A 288 -18.28 14.72 11.01
C MET A 288 -18.52 13.53 11.95
N PRO A 289 -17.49 13.05 12.67
CA PRO A 289 -17.64 11.95 13.62
C PRO A 289 -18.63 12.21 14.77
N ASP A 290 -18.92 13.48 15.08
CA ASP A 290 -19.92 13.90 16.07
C ASP A 290 -21.36 13.99 15.50
N GLY A 291 -21.53 13.68 14.21
CA GLY A 291 -22.80 13.77 13.49
C GLY A 291 -23.10 15.14 12.88
N SER A 292 -22.29 16.17 13.15
CA SER A 292 -22.47 17.48 12.54
C SER A 292 -22.14 17.46 11.04
N VAL A 293 -22.81 18.28 10.23
CA VAL A 293 -22.54 18.37 8.78
C VAL A 293 -21.81 19.68 8.48
N LEU A 294 -20.65 19.57 7.86
CA LEU A 294 -19.85 20.71 7.39
C LEU A 294 -19.84 20.76 5.86
N GLU A 295 -19.88 21.98 5.32
CA GLU A 295 -19.82 22.20 3.88
C GLU A 295 -18.48 22.80 3.45
N PHE A 296 -17.93 22.28 2.37
CA PHE A 296 -16.63 22.67 1.81
C PHE A 296 -16.77 23.13 0.35
N GLY A 297 -16.09 24.22 -0.01
CA GLY A 297 -16.16 24.85 -1.33
C GLY A 297 -14.80 24.85 -2.01
N SER A 298 -14.22 26.04 -2.20
CA SER A 298 -12.94 26.22 -2.88
C SER A 298 -11.76 25.61 -2.13
N GLU A 299 -11.88 25.37 -0.83
CA GLU A 299 -10.83 24.79 0.00
C GLU A 299 -10.43 23.39 -0.48
N LEU A 300 -11.35 22.66 -1.12
CA LEU A 300 -11.16 21.28 -1.61
C LEU A 300 -10.21 21.17 -2.81
N PHE A 301 -10.11 22.21 -3.64
CA PHE A 301 -9.15 22.26 -4.74
C PHE A 301 -8.04 23.28 -4.49
N GLY A 302 -8.29 24.26 -3.63
CA GLY A 302 -7.28 25.21 -3.19
C GLY A 302 -6.14 24.56 -2.41
N CYS A 303 -6.43 23.55 -1.58
CA CYS A 303 -5.39 22.87 -0.83
C CYS A 303 -4.44 22.06 -1.73
N THR A 304 -4.93 21.46 -2.80
CA THR A 304 -4.13 20.61 -3.70
C THR A 304 -3.28 21.42 -4.68
N GLU A 305 -3.64 22.69 -4.93
CA GLU A 305 -2.90 23.56 -5.86
C GLU A 305 -1.46 23.79 -5.41
N ILE A 306 -1.14 23.68 -4.11
CA ILE A 306 0.24 23.84 -3.62
C ILE A 306 1.20 22.78 -4.18
N LEU A 307 0.68 21.64 -4.66
CA LEU A 307 1.50 20.63 -5.34
C LEU A 307 2.01 21.16 -6.69
N PHE A 308 1.28 22.08 -7.33
CA PHE A 308 1.67 22.72 -8.58
C PHE A 308 2.27 24.11 -8.34
N GLN A 309 1.76 24.86 -7.38
CA GLN A 309 2.22 26.20 -7.03
C GLN A 309 2.55 26.29 -5.53
N PRO A 310 3.70 25.73 -5.09
CA PRO A 310 4.15 25.78 -3.69
C PRO A 310 4.17 27.18 -3.06
N GLN A 311 4.33 28.20 -3.90
CA GLN A 311 4.41 29.61 -3.51
C GLN A 311 3.14 30.09 -2.80
N LEU A 312 1.97 29.49 -3.11
CA LEU A 312 0.71 29.79 -2.44
C LEU A 312 0.72 29.45 -0.94
N ALA A 313 1.57 28.51 -0.54
CA ALA A 313 1.79 28.14 0.87
C ALA A 313 3.08 28.74 1.46
N GLY A 314 3.74 29.67 0.74
CA GLY A 314 4.98 30.30 1.17
C GLY A 314 6.25 29.46 0.95
N HIS A 315 6.18 28.43 0.11
CA HIS A 315 7.35 27.62 -0.25
C HIS A 315 7.97 28.11 -1.56
N ALA A 316 9.30 28.23 -1.60
CA ALA A 316 10.02 28.71 -2.78
C ALA A 316 10.32 27.62 -3.83
N GLY A 317 10.11 26.35 -3.48
CA GLY A 317 10.42 25.19 -4.33
C GLY A 317 9.53 25.04 -5.57
N PRO A 318 9.93 24.19 -6.52
CA PRO A 318 9.15 23.92 -7.73
C PRO A 318 7.91 23.06 -7.44
N GLY A 319 6.87 23.21 -8.28
CA GLY A 319 5.75 22.27 -8.28
C GLY A 319 6.11 20.90 -8.84
N ILE A 320 5.24 19.90 -8.67
CA ILE A 320 5.49 18.51 -9.10
C ILE A 320 5.76 18.38 -10.61
N HIS A 321 5.11 19.20 -11.44
CA HIS A 321 5.29 19.19 -12.89
C HIS A 321 6.68 19.70 -13.30
N GLN A 322 7.14 20.79 -12.67
CA GLN A 322 8.49 21.32 -12.85
C GLN A 322 9.55 20.37 -12.29
N LEU A 323 9.28 19.74 -11.14
CA LEU A 323 10.17 18.75 -10.52
C LEU A 323 10.40 17.55 -11.45
N ILE A 324 9.34 17.00 -12.03
CA ILE A 324 9.42 15.89 -12.99
C ILE A 324 10.21 16.32 -14.23
N HIS A 325 9.90 17.48 -14.81
CA HIS A 325 10.65 18.01 -15.94
C HIS A 325 12.14 18.13 -15.62
N ALA A 326 12.49 18.72 -14.46
CA ALA A 326 13.87 18.87 -14.03
C ALA A 326 14.57 17.53 -13.82
N ALA A 327 13.91 16.52 -13.26
CA ALA A 327 14.46 15.17 -13.13
C ALA A 327 14.76 14.54 -14.50
N ILE A 328 13.86 14.71 -15.48
CA ILE A 328 14.10 14.23 -16.86
C ILE A 328 15.24 15.00 -17.52
N GLN A 329 15.36 16.32 -17.32
CA GLN A 329 16.45 17.10 -17.90
C GLN A 329 17.84 16.75 -17.34
N LYS A 330 17.92 16.20 -16.13
CA LYS A 330 19.18 15.67 -15.55
C LYS A 330 19.64 14.36 -16.20
N CYS A 331 18.75 13.67 -16.90
CA CYS A 331 19.05 12.41 -17.60
C CYS A 331 19.66 12.65 -18.98
N ASP A 332 20.30 11.63 -19.54
CA ASP A 332 20.86 11.67 -20.91
C ASP A 332 19.76 11.88 -21.95
N ALA A 333 20.08 12.64 -23.01
CA ALA A 333 19.13 13.07 -24.02
C ALA A 333 18.38 11.91 -24.69
N GLU A 334 19.05 10.77 -24.87
CA GLU A 334 18.55 9.57 -25.55
C GLU A 334 17.35 8.95 -24.82
N ILE A 335 17.31 9.02 -23.49
CA ILE A 335 16.27 8.37 -22.69
C ILE A 335 15.12 9.32 -22.32
N ARG A 336 15.26 10.63 -22.57
CA ARG A 336 14.27 11.64 -22.13
C ARG A 336 12.89 11.41 -22.74
N ALA A 337 12.83 11.05 -24.02
CA ALA A 337 11.57 10.78 -24.70
C ALA A 337 10.80 9.62 -24.04
N ASP A 338 11.50 8.54 -23.69
CA ASP A 338 10.93 7.39 -22.98
C ASP A 338 10.45 7.76 -21.58
N LEU A 339 11.20 8.60 -20.87
CA LEU A 339 10.81 9.09 -19.55
C LEU A 339 9.54 9.97 -19.60
N TYR A 340 9.43 10.87 -20.59
CA TYR A 340 8.19 11.64 -20.80
C TYR A 340 7.01 10.77 -21.20
N GLY A 341 7.23 9.74 -22.02
CA GLY A 341 6.22 8.77 -22.45
C GLY A 341 5.85 7.72 -21.39
N GLY A 342 6.44 7.79 -20.20
CA GLY A 342 6.32 6.79 -19.15
C GLY A 342 6.31 7.37 -17.74
N VAL A 343 5.59 8.47 -17.50
CA VAL A 343 5.44 9.03 -16.16
C VAL A 343 4.38 8.25 -15.39
N VAL A 344 4.73 7.58 -14.30
CA VAL A 344 3.82 6.77 -13.48
C VAL A 344 3.58 7.44 -12.13
N LEU A 345 2.31 7.57 -11.75
CA LEU A 345 1.89 8.08 -10.45
C LEU A 345 1.84 6.96 -9.40
N SER A 346 2.47 7.18 -8.25
CA SER A 346 2.52 6.25 -7.12
C SER A 346 2.18 6.95 -5.80
N GLY A 347 1.40 6.26 -4.95
CA GLY A 347 1.09 6.68 -3.58
C GLY A 347 -0.24 7.41 -3.40
N SER A 348 -0.80 7.36 -2.19
CA SER A 348 -2.17 7.81 -1.88
C SER A 348 -2.46 9.26 -2.29
N PRO A 349 -1.56 10.25 -2.08
CA PRO A 349 -1.82 11.64 -2.45
C PRO A 349 -1.95 11.89 -3.95
N THR A 350 -1.53 10.93 -4.79
CA THR A 350 -1.77 11.00 -6.24
C THR A 350 -3.20 10.58 -6.62
N LEU A 351 -4.03 10.12 -5.66
CA LEU A 351 -5.41 9.68 -5.90
C LEU A 351 -6.41 10.83 -6.09
N PHE A 352 -6.02 12.07 -5.82
CA PHE A 352 -6.92 13.21 -6.05
C PHE A 352 -7.45 13.19 -7.51
N PRO A 353 -8.79 13.24 -7.70
CA PRO A 353 -9.36 13.34 -9.04
C PRO A 353 -8.80 14.55 -9.80
N GLY A 354 -8.48 14.40 -11.07
CA GLY A 354 -7.88 15.47 -11.89
C GLY A 354 -6.35 15.55 -11.83
N MET A 355 -5.69 14.79 -10.93
CA MET A 355 -4.22 14.80 -10.79
C MET A 355 -3.52 14.44 -12.09
N ALA A 356 -3.95 13.36 -12.75
CA ALA A 356 -3.30 12.85 -13.95
C ALA A 356 -3.49 13.81 -15.13
N GLU A 357 -4.70 14.33 -15.31
CA GLU A 357 -5.07 15.25 -16.40
C GLU A 357 -4.36 16.59 -16.27
N ARG A 358 -4.32 17.15 -15.06
CA ARG A 358 -3.57 18.39 -14.77
C ARG A 358 -2.09 18.17 -15.01
N LEU A 359 -1.50 17.10 -14.47
CA LEU A 359 -0.08 16.83 -14.65
C LEU A 359 0.29 16.60 -16.12
N GLN A 360 -0.55 15.87 -16.86
CA GLN A 360 -0.39 15.63 -18.29
C GLN A 360 -0.37 16.95 -19.09
N LYS A 361 -1.29 17.88 -18.79
CA LYS A 361 -1.35 19.22 -19.40
C LYS A 361 -0.08 20.02 -19.11
N GLU A 362 0.33 20.10 -17.85
CA GLU A 362 1.51 20.87 -17.43
C GLU A 362 2.81 20.30 -18.01
N LEU A 363 2.97 18.98 -18.00
CA LEU A 363 4.16 18.35 -18.57
C LEU A 363 4.22 18.46 -20.09
N ALA A 364 3.09 18.37 -20.79
CA ALA A 364 3.04 18.59 -22.23
C ALA A 364 3.45 20.03 -22.62
N ALA A 365 3.16 21.01 -21.76
CA ALA A 365 3.59 22.40 -21.97
C ALA A 365 5.10 22.60 -21.70
N LEU A 366 5.70 21.82 -20.79
CA LEU A 366 7.12 21.89 -20.47
C LEU A 366 8.02 21.03 -21.36
N ALA A 367 7.48 19.95 -21.94
CA ALA A 367 8.26 19.02 -22.75
C ALA A 367 8.73 19.66 -24.08
N PRO A 368 9.87 19.23 -24.64
CA PRO A 368 10.31 19.69 -25.96
C PRO A 368 9.25 19.44 -27.04
N PRO A 369 9.09 20.34 -28.03
CA PRO A 369 8.10 20.18 -29.10
C PRO A 369 8.22 18.83 -29.80
N GLY A 370 7.09 18.16 -30.01
CA GLY A 370 7.03 16.82 -30.63
C GLY A 370 7.27 15.64 -29.69
N THR A 371 7.57 15.89 -28.41
CA THR A 371 7.71 14.83 -27.40
C THR A 371 6.33 14.33 -26.95
N ALA A 372 6.08 13.03 -27.08
CA ALA A 372 4.86 12.42 -26.55
C ALA A 372 4.96 12.30 -25.02
N VAL A 373 4.15 13.07 -24.29
CA VAL A 373 4.05 12.95 -22.83
C VAL A 373 2.89 12.00 -22.50
N LYS A 374 3.12 11.06 -21.57
CA LYS A 374 2.07 10.17 -21.08
C LYS A 374 2.17 9.99 -19.57
N VAL A 375 1.10 10.39 -18.87
CA VAL A 375 0.94 10.18 -17.44
C VAL A 375 0.04 8.95 -17.20
N HIS A 376 0.59 7.99 -16.48
CA HIS A 376 -0.07 6.75 -16.10
C HIS A 376 -0.53 6.84 -14.64
N ALA A 377 -1.83 6.70 -14.43
CA ALA A 377 -2.44 6.71 -13.11
C ALA A 377 -3.23 5.42 -12.87
N PRO A 378 -2.56 4.31 -12.51
CA PRO A 378 -3.25 3.05 -12.20
C PRO A 378 -4.33 3.26 -11.12
N PRO A 379 -5.51 2.60 -11.21
CA PRO A 379 -6.58 2.79 -10.22
C PRO A 379 -6.16 2.44 -8.79
N GLY A 380 -5.34 1.40 -8.61
CA GLY A 380 -4.83 0.94 -7.31
C GLY A 380 -3.50 1.57 -6.88
N ARG A 381 -3.15 2.75 -7.40
CA ARG A 381 -1.79 3.33 -7.28
C ARG A 381 -1.31 3.66 -5.87
N HIS A 382 -2.20 3.73 -4.88
CA HIS A 382 -1.84 3.83 -3.47
C HIS A 382 -1.17 2.55 -2.93
N ARG A 383 -1.35 1.41 -3.60
CA ARG A 383 -0.74 0.11 -3.25
C ARG A 383 0.25 -0.39 -4.31
N SER A 384 0.54 0.37 -5.37
CA SER A 384 1.40 -0.08 -6.47
C SER A 384 2.74 -0.63 -5.98
N ALA A 385 3.41 0.06 -5.05
CA ALA A 385 4.68 -0.41 -4.52
C ALA A 385 4.55 -1.76 -3.81
N TRP A 386 3.52 -1.95 -3.00
CA TRP A 386 3.27 -3.24 -2.34
C TRP A 386 2.93 -4.34 -3.36
N VAL A 387 2.08 -4.06 -4.35
CA VAL A 387 1.72 -5.03 -5.41
C VAL A 387 2.96 -5.43 -6.21
N GLY A 388 3.81 -4.47 -6.59
CA GLY A 388 5.07 -4.76 -7.26
C GLY A 388 6.03 -5.58 -6.40
N GLY A 389 6.04 -5.35 -5.09
CA GLY A 389 6.77 -6.19 -4.13
C GLY A 389 6.22 -7.61 -4.03
N SER A 390 4.89 -7.76 -4.00
CA SER A 390 4.20 -9.06 -3.98
C SER A 390 4.52 -9.88 -5.21
N MET A 391 4.43 -9.26 -6.41
CA MET A 391 4.79 -9.89 -7.67
C MET A 391 6.27 -10.28 -7.70
N LEU A 392 7.17 -9.36 -7.33
CA LEU A 392 8.61 -9.59 -7.37
C LEU A 392 9.04 -10.71 -6.43
N ALA A 393 8.56 -10.70 -5.18
CA ALA A 393 8.89 -11.71 -4.18
C ALA A 393 8.34 -13.11 -4.50
N ALA A 394 7.32 -13.20 -5.37
CA ALA A 394 6.74 -14.47 -5.82
C ALA A 394 7.54 -15.12 -6.97
N LEU A 395 8.47 -14.39 -7.62
CA LEU A 395 9.25 -14.92 -8.73
C LEU A 395 10.36 -15.87 -8.23
N LYS A 396 10.44 -17.08 -8.77
CA LYS A 396 11.56 -18.01 -8.49
C LYS A 396 12.92 -17.43 -8.89
N THR A 397 12.96 -16.64 -9.95
CA THR A 397 14.18 -15.95 -10.40
C THR A 397 14.66 -14.88 -9.42
N PHE A 398 13.84 -14.50 -8.44
CA PHE A 398 14.21 -13.54 -7.39
C PHE A 398 14.96 -14.18 -6.21
N GLU A 399 14.96 -15.51 -6.10
CA GLU A 399 15.67 -16.24 -5.04
C GLU A 399 17.14 -15.83 -4.78
N PRO A 400 17.98 -15.56 -5.80
CA PRO A 400 19.37 -15.15 -5.57
C PRO A 400 19.52 -13.72 -5.04
N MET A 401 18.47 -12.89 -5.10
CA MET A 401 18.52 -11.48 -4.68
C MET A 401 18.41 -11.32 -3.16
N TRP A 402 17.91 -12.34 -2.45
CA TRP A 402 17.73 -12.29 -1.00
C TRP A 402 19.06 -12.24 -0.24
N ILE A 403 19.18 -11.28 0.67
CA ILE A 403 20.26 -11.24 1.65
C ILE A 403 19.90 -12.20 2.77
N THR A 404 20.72 -13.22 3.02
CA THR A 404 20.47 -14.19 4.09
C THR A 404 21.00 -13.68 5.43
N ALA A 405 20.42 -14.15 6.53
CA ALA A 405 20.92 -13.87 7.87
C ALA A 405 22.39 -14.30 8.06
N ALA A 406 22.82 -15.36 7.37
CA ALA A 406 24.22 -15.81 7.38
C ALA A 406 25.15 -14.80 6.68
N ALA A 407 24.74 -14.28 5.51
CA ALA A 407 25.50 -13.25 4.81
C ALA A 407 25.59 -11.95 5.63
N TYR A 408 24.47 -11.55 6.25
CA TYR A 408 24.43 -10.38 7.14
C TYR A 408 25.32 -10.56 8.38
N ARG A 409 25.30 -11.73 9.03
CA ARG A 409 26.19 -12.02 10.17
C ARG A 409 27.68 -11.97 9.81
N LYS A 410 28.03 -12.32 8.57
CA LYS A 410 29.41 -12.32 8.10
C LYS A 410 29.90 -10.92 7.73
N ASP A 411 29.11 -10.19 6.94
CA ASP A 411 29.55 -8.94 6.30
C ASP A 411 28.91 -7.68 6.93
N GLY A 412 27.98 -7.84 7.85
CA GLY A 412 27.26 -6.76 8.52
C GLY A 412 26.51 -5.85 7.56
N ALA A 413 26.44 -4.56 7.89
CA ALA A 413 25.78 -3.54 7.08
C ALA A 413 26.33 -3.41 5.64
N ALA A 414 27.56 -3.85 5.37
CA ALA A 414 28.15 -3.74 4.03
C ALA A 414 27.37 -4.52 2.97
N VAL A 415 26.75 -5.65 3.33
CA VAL A 415 25.93 -6.43 2.38
C VAL A 415 24.67 -5.67 1.95
N ILE A 416 24.09 -4.86 2.85
CA ILE A 416 22.92 -4.02 2.56
C ILE A 416 23.31 -2.90 1.59
N ARG A 417 24.49 -2.30 1.75
CA ARG A 417 24.98 -1.25 0.86
C ARG A 417 25.24 -1.76 -0.56
N ARG A 418 25.79 -2.97 -0.70
CA ARG A 418 26.05 -3.57 -2.02
C ARG A 418 24.79 -3.85 -2.82
N GLN A 419 23.64 -4.04 -2.16
CA GLN A 419 22.35 -4.22 -2.82
C GLN A 419 21.87 -2.95 -3.55
N LEU A 420 22.44 -1.77 -3.23
CA LEU A 420 22.05 -0.48 -3.81
C LEU A 420 22.76 -0.14 -5.13
N PHE A 421 23.77 -0.92 -5.53
CA PHE A 421 24.67 -0.63 -6.65
C PHE A 421 24.77 -1.77 -7.64
#